data_AF-A0A523MJN7-F1
#
_entry.id   AF-A0A523MJN7-F1
#
_cell.length_a   1.000
_cell.length_b   1.000
_cell.length_c   1.000
_cell.angle_alpha   90.00
_cell.angle_beta   90.00
_cell.angle_gamma   90.00
#
_symmetry.space_group_name_H-M   'P 1'
#
loop_
_entity.id
_entity.type
_entity.pdbx_description
1 polymer ?
#
loop_
_entity_poly.entity_id
_entity_poly.type
_entity_poly.pdbx_seq_one_letter_code
_entity_poly.pdbx_strand_id
1 'polypeptide(L)'
;AGDNLQDLKAGYILGATPWRQQVMQGAGVIAAVLVMAPILNLLLQAYGLGAPTPEHPNALLAPQATLMASVAEGVFGAGLPWMMVGIGAVIGAVIIVLDEYLKATQANWRAPVLAVAVGIYLPLELATAILLGGLIAYYARRRNKASGTDAVVGQRHGMLFASGLITGEALVGIGMAIPIVLSGNPDVITLGVELPSVIGLLVIAAISVSLYRVARTRE
;
A
#
# COMPACT_ATOMS: atom_id res chain seq x y z
N ALA A 1 3.39 13.87 7.20
CA ALA A 1 4.01 14.62 8.32
C ALA A 1 4.88 13.74 9.22
N GLY A 2 4.41 12.54 9.65
CA GLY A 2 5.19 11.68 10.55
C GLY A 2 6.49 11.12 9.98
N ASP A 3 6.52 10.73 8.70
CA ASP A 3 7.70 10.13 8.05
C ASP A 3 8.88 11.10 7.94
N ASN A 4 8.62 12.32 7.46
CA ASN A 4 9.64 13.38 7.40
C ASN A 4 10.23 13.70 8.80
N LEU A 5 9.40 13.69 9.85
CA LEU A 5 9.89 13.85 11.23
C LEU A 5 10.76 12.67 11.71
N GLN A 6 10.49 11.46 11.22
CA GLN A 6 11.32 10.27 11.50
C GLN A 6 12.66 10.35 10.77
N ASP A 7 12.68 10.82 9.52
CA ASP A 7 13.93 11.09 8.78
C ASP A 7 14.78 12.12 9.49
N LEU A 8 14.21 13.26 9.89
CA LEU A 8 14.93 14.31 10.61
C LEU A 8 15.48 13.81 11.95
N LYS A 9 14.71 12.98 12.66
CA LYS A 9 15.18 12.33 13.91
C LYS A 9 16.32 11.36 13.64
N ALA A 10 16.21 10.50 12.64
CA ALA A 10 17.25 9.55 12.27
C ALA A 10 18.53 10.28 11.84
N GLY A 11 18.41 11.32 11.02
CA GLY A 11 19.51 12.18 10.60
C GLY A 11 20.18 12.86 11.79
N TYR A 12 19.41 13.40 12.74
CA TYR A 12 19.96 13.97 13.97
C TYR A 12 20.75 12.94 14.80
N ILE A 13 20.23 11.73 14.97
CA ILE A 13 20.91 10.64 15.71
C ILE A 13 22.21 10.22 15.01
N LEU A 14 22.24 10.25 13.68
CA LEU A 14 23.42 9.95 12.86
C LEU A 14 24.41 11.12 12.75
N GLY A 15 24.13 12.26 13.41
CA GLY A 15 25.00 13.44 13.39
C GLY A 15 24.90 14.29 12.12
N ALA A 16 23.83 14.15 11.34
CA ALA A 16 23.59 14.96 10.16
C ALA A 16 23.33 16.43 10.56
N THR A 17 23.78 17.36 9.71
CA THR A 17 23.50 18.80 9.89
C THR A 17 22.08 19.10 9.41
N PRO A 18 21.18 19.63 10.27
CA PRO A 18 19.75 19.77 9.94
C PRO A 18 19.47 20.55 8.65
N TRP A 19 20.22 21.64 8.42
CA TRP A 19 20.08 22.44 7.20
C TRP A 19 20.39 21.66 5.93
N ARG A 20 21.47 20.84 5.93
CA ARG A 20 21.82 20.04 4.76
C ARG A 20 20.77 18.95 4.49
N GLN A 21 20.21 18.38 5.55
CA GLN A 21 19.15 17.39 5.42
C GLN A 21 17.89 17.97 4.79
N GLN A 22 17.45 19.16 5.23
CA GLN A 22 16.29 19.84 4.65
C GLN A 22 16.51 20.22 3.17
N VAL A 23 17.70 20.72 2.82
CA VAL A 23 18.04 21.03 1.43
C VAL A 23 18.00 19.76 0.56
N MET A 24 18.58 18.65 1.05
CA MET A 24 18.56 17.38 0.32
C MET A 24 17.15 16.80 0.19
N GLN A 25 16.29 16.94 1.21
CA GLN A 25 14.88 16.56 1.11
C GLN A 25 14.15 17.40 0.06
N GLY A 26 14.40 18.71 0.01
CA GLY A 26 13.85 19.59 -1.02
C GLY A 26 14.31 19.20 -2.44
N ALA A 27 15.60 18.95 -2.61
CA ALA A 27 16.15 18.45 -3.88
C ALA A 27 15.54 17.11 -4.28
N GLY A 28 15.36 16.19 -3.31
CA GLY A 28 14.70 14.91 -3.51
C GLY A 28 13.25 15.05 -3.97
N VAL A 29 12.49 15.98 -3.39
CA VAL A 29 11.12 16.28 -3.82
C VAL A 29 11.10 16.82 -5.26
N ILE A 30 11.99 17.76 -5.61
CA ILE A 30 12.06 18.29 -6.97
C ILE A 30 12.36 17.17 -7.98
N ALA A 31 13.37 16.35 -7.70
CA ALA A 31 13.72 15.21 -8.55
C ALA A 31 12.57 14.21 -8.67
N ALA A 32 11.90 13.89 -7.56
CA ALA A 32 10.75 12.98 -7.54
C ALA A 32 9.58 13.53 -8.36
N VAL A 33 9.24 14.83 -8.24
CA VAL A 33 8.15 15.45 -9.00
C VAL A 33 8.42 15.42 -10.51
N LEU A 34 9.67 15.66 -10.94
CA LEU A 34 10.03 15.62 -12.36
C LEU A 34 9.83 14.23 -13.00
N VAL A 35 9.93 13.16 -12.22
CA VAL A 35 9.70 11.78 -12.68
C VAL A 35 8.26 11.35 -12.47
N MET A 36 7.70 11.61 -11.30
CA MET A 36 6.37 11.14 -10.91
C MET A 36 5.26 11.86 -11.65
N ALA A 37 5.37 13.17 -11.91
CA ALA A 37 4.29 13.90 -12.57
C ALA A 37 4.03 13.42 -14.01
N PRO A 38 5.04 13.20 -14.87
CA PRO A 38 4.83 12.57 -16.19
C PRO A 38 4.22 11.17 -16.10
N ILE A 39 4.73 10.32 -15.19
CA ILE A 39 4.22 8.95 -15.02
C ILE A 39 2.77 8.96 -14.57
N LEU A 40 2.41 9.83 -13.62
CA LEU A 40 1.07 9.90 -13.10
C LEU A 40 0.08 10.44 -14.14
N ASN A 41 0.50 11.40 -14.98
CA ASN A 41 -0.29 11.84 -16.13
C ASN A 41 -0.46 10.73 -17.18
N LEU A 42 0.58 9.95 -17.45
CA LEU A 42 0.51 8.80 -18.35
C LEU A 42 -0.50 7.76 -17.85
N LEU A 43 -0.44 7.41 -16.56
CA LEU A 43 -1.36 6.44 -15.95
C LEU A 43 -2.80 6.97 -15.88
N LEU A 44 -2.98 8.27 -15.58
CA LEU A 44 -4.27 8.93 -15.61
C LEU A 44 -4.93 8.84 -16.98
N GLN A 45 -4.18 9.08 -18.05
CA GLN A 45 -4.68 9.01 -19.42
C GLN A 45 -4.92 7.56 -19.87
N ALA A 46 -4.08 6.62 -19.45
CA ALA A 46 -4.20 5.21 -19.85
C ALA A 46 -5.37 4.52 -19.14
N TYR A 47 -5.49 4.71 -17.83
CA TYR A 47 -6.36 3.91 -16.98
C TYR A 47 -7.35 4.74 -16.15
N GLY A 48 -7.10 6.02 -15.90
CA GLY A 48 -7.85 6.79 -14.90
C GLY A 48 -7.51 6.43 -13.45
N LEU A 49 -7.97 7.25 -12.50
CA LEU A 49 -7.79 7.03 -11.06
C LEU A 49 -9.15 7.02 -10.33
N GLY A 50 -9.30 6.12 -9.37
CA GLY A 50 -10.48 6.09 -8.49
C GLY A 50 -11.58 5.16 -8.96
N ALA A 51 -12.84 5.63 -8.90
CA ALA A 51 -13.99 4.80 -9.25
C ALA A 51 -14.09 4.59 -10.77
N PRO A 52 -14.50 3.40 -11.24
CA PRO A 52 -14.69 3.12 -12.66
C PRO A 52 -15.64 4.13 -13.32
N THR A 53 -15.24 4.68 -14.46
CA THR A 53 -16.06 5.55 -15.31
C THR A 53 -16.33 4.86 -16.65
N PRO A 54 -17.32 5.30 -17.45
CA PRO A 54 -17.55 4.74 -18.79
C PRO A 54 -16.33 4.86 -19.71
N GLU A 55 -15.50 5.90 -19.51
CA GLU A 55 -14.25 6.14 -20.25
C GLU A 55 -13.11 5.25 -19.75
N HIS A 56 -13.12 4.93 -18.45
CA HIS A 56 -12.10 4.14 -17.78
C HIS A 56 -12.73 3.05 -16.90
N PRO A 57 -13.18 1.94 -17.51
CA PRO A 57 -13.88 0.87 -16.79
C PRO A 57 -12.95 0.11 -15.82
N ASN A 58 -11.64 0.11 -16.07
CA ASN A 58 -10.63 -0.57 -15.26
C ASN A 58 -9.70 0.44 -14.57
N ALA A 59 -10.27 1.42 -13.88
CA ALA A 59 -9.52 2.48 -13.24
C ALA A 59 -8.61 2.00 -12.10
N LEU A 60 -7.45 2.65 -11.95
CA LEU A 60 -6.53 2.34 -10.87
C LEU A 60 -7.12 2.84 -9.54
N LEU A 61 -7.41 1.91 -8.64
CA LEU A 61 -7.95 2.23 -7.32
C LEU A 61 -6.90 2.97 -6.49
N ALA A 62 -7.24 4.18 -6.04
CA ALA A 62 -6.39 4.99 -5.16
C ALA A 62 -7.13 5.47 -3.90
N PRO A 63 -7.58 4.57 -3.00
CA PRO A 63 -8.45 4.94 -1.86
C PRO A 63 -7.83 6.02 -0.96
N GLN A 64 -6.51 5.97 -0.74
CA GLN A 64 -5.81 6.98 0.05
C GLN A 64 -5.80 8.35 -0.62
N ALA A 65 -5.58 8.40 -1.94
CA ALA A 65 -5.61 9.65 -2.69
C ALA A 65 -7.03 10.23 -2.73
N THR A 66 -8.05 9.40 -2.94
CA THR A 66 -9.46 9.80 -2.91
C THR A 66 -9.86 10.37 -1.55
N LEU A 67 -9.42 9.73 -0.44
CA LEU A 67 -9.64 10.26 0.90
C LEU A 67 -9.00 11.63 1.07
N MET A 68 -7.72 11.79 0.70
CA MET A 68 -7.02 13.07 0.81
C MET A 68 -7.68 14.16 -0.06
N ALA A 69 -8.11 13.82 -1.27
CA ALA A 69 -8.85 14.73 -2.15
C ALA A 69 -10.17 15.18 -1.52
N SER A 70 -10.97 14.24 -0.99
CA SER A 70 -12.24 14.56 -0.34
C SER A 70 -12.09 15.45 0.90
N VAL A 71 -11.01 15.26 1.67
CA VAL A 71 -10.68 16.12 2.82
C VAL A 71 -10.25 17.51 2.33
N ALA A 72 -9.39 17.58 1.31
CA ALA A 72 -8.95 18.86 0.76
C ALA A 72 -10.13 19.67 0.20
N GLU A 73 -10.99 19.04 -0.60
CA GLU A 73 -12.23 19.67 -1.11
C GLU A 73 -13.17 20.09 0.01
N GLY A 74 -13.32 19.28 1.06
CA GLY A 74 -14.13 19.63 2.22
C GLY A 74 -13.57 20.82 3.02
N VAL A 75 -12.24 20.93 3.14
CA VAL A 75 -11.56 22.01 3.87
C VAL A 75 -11.54 23.32 3.08
N PHE A 76 -11.24 23.26 1.78
CA PHE A 76 -11.12 24.45 0.92
C PHE A 76 -12.41 24.82 0.18
N GLY A 77 -13.40 23.94 0.14
CA GLY A 77 -14.66 24.09 -0.59
C GLY A 77 -15.90 24.03 0.30
N ALA A 78 -16.78 23.05 0.08
CA ALA A 78 -18.17 22.99 0.55
C ALA A 78 -18.38 22.83 2.07
N GLY A 79 -17.30 22.81 2.86
CA GLY A 79 -17.32 22.55 4.30
C GLY A 79 -17.29 21.05 4.63
N LEU A 80 -16.61 20.70 5.72
CA LEU A 80 -16.56 19.32 6.20
C LEU A 80 -17.84 18.93 6.95
N PRO A 81 -18.33 17.69 6.82
CA PRO A 81 -19.42 17.17 7.64
C PRO A 81 -18.92 16.95 9.08
N TRP A 82 -18.84 18.02 9.86
CA TRP A 82 -18.27 18.02 11.22
C TRP A 82 -18.91 17.01 12.17
N MET A 83 -20.19 16.69 11.96
CA MET A 83 -20.85 15.61 12.71
C MET A 83 -20.22 14.24 12.42
N MET A 84 -19.94 13.91 11.16
CA MET A 84 -19.26 12.66 10.78
C MET A 84 -17.81 12.64 11.29
N VAL A 85 -17.11 13.79 11.22
CA VAL A 85 -15.76 13.94 11.77
C VAL A 85 -15.77 13.69 13.29
N GLY A 86 -16.73 14.27 14.00
CA GLY A 86 -16.91 14.08 15.44
C GLY A 86 -17.19 12.62 15.82
N ILE A 87 -18.09 11.95 15.07
CA ILE A 87 -18.36 10.51 15.24
C ILE A 87 -17.08 9.70 15.01
N GLY A 88 -16.33 9.99 13.94
CA GLY A 88 -15.05 9.34 13.65
C GLY A 88 -14.01 9.54 14.75
N ALA A 89 -13.94 10.75 15.33
CA ALA A 89 -13.04 11.06 16.44
C ALA A 89 -13.40 10.26 17.71
N VAL A 90 -14.70 10.13 18.02
CA VAL A 90 -15.18 9.33 19.15
C VAL A 90 -14.87 7.85 18.93
N ILE A 91 -15.15 7.30 17.75
CA ILE A 91 -14.82 5.92 17.39
C ILE A 91 -13.30 5.69 17.50
N GLY A 92 -12.49 6.61 16.99
CA GLY A 92 -11.04 6.56 17.09
C GLY A 92 -10.56 6.55 18.55
N ALA A 93 -11.12 7.42 19.40
CA ALA A 93 -10.81 7.45 20.83
C ALA A 93 -11.17 6.13 21.52
N VAL A 94 -12.35 5.54 21.22
CA VAL A 94 -12.76 4.24 21.74
C VAL A 94 -11.79 3.15 21.32
N ILE A 95 -11.37 3.11 20.05
CA ILE A 95 -10.40 2.12 19.56
C ILE A 95 -9.05 2.28 20.27
N ILE A 96 -8.58 3.51 20.48
CA ILE A 96 -7.33 3.79 21.20
C ILE A 96 -7.40 3.29 22.65
N VAL A 97 -8.51 3.58 23.35
CA VAL A 97 -8.73 3.10 24.72
C VAL A 97 -8.74 1.58 24.77
N LEU A 98 -9.41 0.93 23.81
CA LEU A 98 -9.42 -0.53 23.71
C LEU A 98 -8.03 -1.11 23.44
N ASP A 99 -7.22 -0.52 22.54
CA ASP A 99 -5.85 -0.98 22.28
C ASP A 99 -4.95 -0.84 23.51
N GLU A 100 -5.03 0.28 24.23
CA GLU A 100 -4.24 0.49 25.45
C GLU A 100 -4.70 -0.44 26.58
N TYR A 101 -6.00 -0.74 26.67
CA TYR A 101 -6.52 -1.77 27.58
C TYR A 101 -6.03 -3.18 27.24
N LEU A 102 -6.05 -3.58 25.97
CA LEU A 102 -5.50 -4.87 25.51
C LEU A 102 -4.01 -4.99 25.81
N LYS A 103 -3.27 -3.89 25.65
CA LYS A 103 -1.85 -3.81 26.00
C LYS A 103 -1.62 -3.92 27.51
N ALA A 104 -2.44 -3.24 28.33
CA ALA A 104 -2.34 -3.31 29.79
C ALA A 104 -2.66 -4.72 30.32
N THR A 105 -3.60 -5.42 29.70
CA THR A 105 -3.97 -6.82 30.04
C THR A 105 -3.01 -7.86 29.46
N GLN A 106 -1.92 -7.46 28.80
CA GLN A 106 -0.94 -8.35 28.17
C GLN A 106 -1.58 -9.36 27.20
N ALA A 107 -2.61 -8.93 26.47
CA ALA A 107 -3.27 -9.76 25.48
C ALA A 107 -2.29 -10.20 24.37
N ASN A 108 -2.49 -11.40 23.83
CA ASN A 108 -1.69 -11.95 22.73
C ASN A 108 -1.89 -11.22 21.39
N TRP A 109 -2.80 -10.25 21.33
CA TRP A 109 -3.14 -9.48 20.14
C TRP A 109 -3.36 -8.01 20.50
N ARG A 110 -3.19 -7.14 19.50
CA ARG A 110 -3.32 -5.68 19.61
C ARG A 110 -4.28 -5.19 18.53
N ALA A 111 -4.92 -4.06 18.77
CA ALA A 111 -5.81 -3.41 17.81
C ALA A 111 -5.32 -1.98 17.53
N PRO A 112 -4.14 -1.78 16.89
CA PRO A 112 -3.63 -0.45 16.63
C PRO A 112 -4.64 0.36 15.83
N VAL A 113 -4.94 1.59 16.27
CA VAL A 113 -5.97 2.44 15.67
C VAL A 113 -5.78 2.63 14.16
N LEU A 114 -4.54 2.72 13.69
CA LEU A 114 -4.22 2.85 12.27
C LEU A 114 -4.62 1.61 11.47
N ALA A 115 -4.38 0.39 12.01
CA ALA A 115 -4.75 -0.84 11.32
C ALA A 115 -6.27 -0.99 11.22
N VAL A 116 -7.00 -0.63 12.28
CA VAL A 116 -8.46 -0.63 12.28
C VAL A 116 -9.01 0.41 11.32
N ALA A 117 -8.48 1.64 11.35
CA ALA A 117 -8.89 2.71 10.44
C ALA A 117 -8.68 2.32 8.96
N VAL A 118 -7.52 1.74 8.64
CA VAL A 118 -7.21 1.24 7.29
C VAL A 118 -8.21 0.16 6.86
N GLY A 119 -8.58 -0.76 7.76
CA GLY A 119 -9.58 -1.78 7.46
C GLY A 119 -10.99 -1.23 7.19
N ILE A 120 -11.36 -0.09 7.77
CA ILE A 120 -12.69 0.51 7.60
C ILE A 120 -12.86 1.13 6.21
N TYR A 121 -11.81 1.75 5.65
CA TYR A 121 -11.93 2.47 4.37
C TYR A 121 -11.46 1.67 3.15
N LEU A 122 -10.71 0.57 3.34
CA LEU A 122 -10.23 -0.22 2.21
C LEU A 122 -11.33 -1.09 1.60
N PRO A 123 -11.40 -1.19 0.26
CA PRO A 123 -12.24 -2.17 -0.43
C PRO A 123 -12.00 -3.60 0.05
N LEU A 124 -13.06 -4.42 0.03
CA LEU A 124 -13.02 -5.82 0.47
C LEU A 124 -11.99 -6.65 -0.31
N GLU A 125 -11.81 -6.36 -1.60
CA GLU A 125 -10.80 -6.99 -2.46
C GLU A 125 -9.38 -6.76 -1.93
N LEU A 126 -9.03 -5.53 -1.57
CA LEU A 126 -7.74 -5.20 -0.97
C LEU A 126 -7.62 -5.81 0.43
N ALA A 127 -8.68 -5.73 1.24
CA ALA A 127 -8.69 -6.28 2.59
C ALA A 127 -8.46 -7.80 2.61
N THR A 128 -9.09 -8.55 1.71
CA THR A 128 -8.92 -10.01 1.59
C THR A 128 -7.53 -10.39 1.10
N ALA A 129 -6.96 -9.65 0.13
CA ALA A 129 -5.58 -9.85 -0.30
C ALA A 129 -4.56 -9.59 0.82
N ILE A 130 -4.76 -8.51 1.59
CA ILE A 130 -3.95 -8.19 2.78
C ILE A 130 -4.07 -9.28 3.84
N LEU A 131 -5.29 -9.78 4.10
CA LEU A 131 -5.54 -10.88 5.02
C LEU A 131 -4.80 -12.15 4.58
N LEU A 132 -4.87 -12.53 3.30
CA LEU A 132 -4.14 -13.68 2.76
C LEU A 132 -2.63 -13.53 2.96
N GLY A 133 -2.07 -12.37 2.65
CA GLY A 133 -0.66 -12.06 2.91
C GLY A 133 -0.30 -12.17 4.40
N GLY A 134 -1.16 -11.65 5.29
CA GLY A 134 -1.00 -11.75 6.74
C GLY A 134 -1.04 -13.19 7.27
N LEU A 135 -1.95 -14.02 6.74
CA LEU A 135 -2.02 -15.45 7.06
C LEU A 135 -0.76 -16.18 6.61
N ILE A 136 -0.28 -15.93 5.39
CA ILE A 136 0.98 -16.52 4.88
C ILE A 136 2.14 -16.15 5.81
N ALA A 137 2.27 -14.87 6.18
CA ALA A 137 3.31 -14.40 7.09
C ALA A 137 3.19 -15.04 8.48
N TYR A 138 1.97 -15.17 9.02
CA TYR A 138 1.71 -15.82 10.29
C TYR A 138 2.15 -17.29 10.29
N TYR A 139 1.75 -18.06 9.27
CA TYR A 139 2.12 -19.48 9.15
C TYR A 139 3.62 -19.67 8.89
N ALA A 140 4.24 -18.79 8.08
CA ALA A 140 5.68 -18.81 7.85
C ALA A 140 6.45 -18.57 9.15
N ARG A 141 6.05 -17.56 9.93
CA ARG A 141 6.66 -17.24 11.24
C ARG A 141 6.51 -18.38 12.23
N ARG A 142 5.32 -19.00 12.32
CA ARG A 142 5.07 -20.15 13.21
C ARG A 142 5.98 -21.32 12.85
N ARG A 143 6.18 -21.59 11.56
CA ARG A 143 7.07 -22.66 11.08
C ARG A 143 8.54 -22.34 11.35
N ASN A 144 9.00 -21.11 11.07
CA ASN A 144 10.39 -20.69 11.32
C ASN A 144 10.76 -20.82 12.80
N LYS A 145 9.85 -20.44 13.71
CA LYS A 145 10.03 -20.60 15.16
C LYS A 145 10.18 -22.07 15.57
N ALA A 146 9.38 -22.98 15.01
CA ALA A 146 9.49 -24.42 15.26
C ALA A 146 10.78 -25.04 14.69
N SER A 147 11.31 -24.41 13.64
CA SER A 147 12.50 -24.85 12.92
C SER A 147 13.80 -24.21 13.45
N GLY A 148 13.77 -23.34 14.46
CA GLY A 148 14.96 -22.66 14.99
C GLY A 148 15.61 -21.67 14.00
N THR A 149 14.91 -21.28 12.95
CA THR A 149 15.35 -20.25 12.01
C THR A 149 15.06 -18.88 12.60
N ASP A 150 15.98 -17.93 12.42
CA ASP A 150 15.73 -16.55 12.83
C ASP A 150 14.48 -16.01 12.12
N ALA A 151 13.44 -15.75 12.91
CA ALA A 151 12.16 -15.27 12.41
C ALA A 151 12.29 -13.90 11.72
N VAL A 152 13.30 -13.10 12.11
CA VAL A 152 13.56 -11.79 11.55
C VAL A 152 14.08 -11.91 10.11
N VAL A 153 14.99 -12.85 9.86
CA VAL A 153 15.58 -13.10 8.53
C VAL A 153 14.49 -13.55 7.54
N GLY A 154 13.69 -14.54 7.92
CA GLY A 154 12.59 -15.03 7.07
C GLY A 154 11.54 -13.95 6.76
N GLN A 155 11.21 -13.09 7.75
CA GLN A 155 10.31 -11.97 7.53
C GLN A 155 10.89 -10.96 6.54
N ARG A 156 12.18 -10.64 6.65
CA ARG A 156 12.86 -9.71 5.72
C ARG A 156 12.86 -10.24 4.29
N HIS A 157 13.15 -11.52 4.08
CA HIS A 157 13.10 -12.14 2.75
C HIS A 157 11.70 -12.10 2.13
N GLY A 158 10.67 -12.43 2.91
CA GLY A 158 9.28 -12.33 2.47
C GLY A 158 8.89 -10.91 2.07
N MET A 159 9.27 -9.90 2.88
CA MET A 159 9.01 -8.49 2.57
C MET A 159 9.75 -8.04 1.30
N LEU A 160 11.01 -8.42 1.12
CA LEU A 160 11.79 -8.07 -0.08
C LEU A 160 11.17 -8.68 -1.34
N PHE A 161 10.79 -9.96 -1.31
CA PHE A 161 10.14 -10.62 -2.43
C PHE A 161 8.78 -10.00 -2.77
N ALA A 162 7.95 -9.71 -1.76
CA ALA A 162 6.68 -9.01 -1.97
C ALA A 162 6.90 -7.61 -2.57
N SER A 163 7.87 -6.84 -2.08
CA SER A 163 8.19 -5.51 -2.63
C SER A 163 8.68 -5.57 -4.07
N GLY A 164 9.43 -6.61 -4.43
CA GLY A 164 9.84 -6.88 -5.81
C GLY A 164 8.67 -7.21 -6.72
N LEU A 165 7.71 -8.02 -6.26
CA LEU A 165 6.48 -8.32 -6.99
C LEU A 165 5.64 -7.06 -7.24
N ILE A 166 5.43 -6.24 -6.21
CA ILE A 166 4.69 -4.97 -6.30
C ILE A 166 5.38 -4.02 -7.28
N THR A 167 6.70 -3.85 -7.16
CA THR A 167 7.46 -2.96 -8.05
C THR A 167 7.45 -3.48 -9.48
N GLY A 168 7.56 -4.80 -9.67
CA GLY A 168 7.52 -5.43 -10.99
C GLY A 168 6.18 -5.23 -11.68
N GLU A 169 5.07 -5.44 -10.97
CA GLU A 169 3.72 -5.19 -11.47
C GLU A 169 3.52 -3.71 -11.85
N ALA A 170 3.95 -2.78 -11.00
CA ALA A 170 3.90 -1.35 -11.30
C ALA A 170 4.73 -0.96 -12.54
N LEU A 171 5.95 -1.49 -12.69
CA LEU A 171 6.79 -1.22 -13.86
C LEU A 171 6.19 -1.76 -15.16
N VAL A 172 5.62 -2.97 -15.12
CA VAL A 172 4.88 -3.54 -16.27
C VAL A 172 3.66 -2.69 -16.59
N GLY A 173 2.90 -2.25 -15.59
CA GLY A 173 1.75 -1.36 -15.75
C GLY A 173 2.10 -0.03 -16.42
N ILE A 174 3.20 0.61 -16.00
CA ILE A 174 3.74 1.82 -16.64
C ILE A 174 4.16 1.53 -18.09
N GLY A 175 4.85 0.40 -18.31
CA GLY A 175 5.26 -0.03 -19.65
C GLY A 175 4.07 -0.24 -20.59
N MET A 176 2.98 -0.82 -20.09
CA MET A 176 1.73 -1.01 -20.85
C MET A 176 0.98 0.32 -21.09
N ALA A 177 1.08 1.29 -20.19
CA ALA A 177 0.42 2.58 -20.34
C ALA A 177 0.93 3.39 -21.56
N ILE A 178 2.21 3.26 -21.91
CA ILE A 178 2.83 3.96 -23.05
C ILE A 178 2.09 3.67 -24.37
N PRO A 179 1.96 2.41 -24.84
CA PRO A 179 1.27 2.09 -26.08
C PRO A 179 -0.24 2.35 -26.01
N ILE A 180 -0.88 2.19 -24.85
CA ILE A 180 -2.31 2.52 -24.66
C ILE A 180 -2.55 4.01 -24.97
N VAL A 181 -1.72 4.90 -24.40
CA VAL A 181 -1.85 6.35 -24.62
C VAL A 181 -1.47 6.75 -26.05
N LEU A 182 -0.42 6.16 -26.63
CA LEU A 182 0.02 6.48 -27.99
C LEU A 182 -0.99 6.08 -29.07
N SER A 183 -1.69 4.96 -28.87
CA SER A 183 -2.66 4.42 -29.83
C SER A 183 -4.09 4.93 -29.60
N GLY A 184 -4.38 5.43 -28.39
CA GLY A 184 -5.74 5.80 -27.97
C GLY A 184 -6.69 4.60 -27.82
N ASN A 185 -6.19 3.37 -27.88
CA ASN A 185 -7.00 2.16 -27.75
C ASN A 185 -6.56 1.35 -26.51
N PRO A 186 -7.46 1.11 -25.53
CA PRO A 186 -7.15 0.29 -24.35
C PRO A 186 -6.74 -1.15 -24.68
N ASP A 187 -7.17 -1.66 -25.85
CA ASP A 187 -7.07 -3.08 -26.19
C ASP A 187 -5.84 -3.46 -27.02
N VAL A 188 -4.87 -2.55 -27.21
CA VAL A 188 -3.73 -2.72 -28.14
C VAL A 188 -2.88 -3.95 -27.85
N ILE A 189 -2.79 -4.34 -26.58
CA ILE A 189 -1.97 -5.46 -26.10
C ILE A 189 -2.83 -6.63 -25.64
N THR A 190 -4.15 -6.51 -25.70
CA THR A 190 -5.04 -7.61 -25.30
C THR A 190 -4.93 -8.74 -26.32
N LEU A 191 -4.71 -9.97 -25.85
CA LEU A 191 -4.58 -11.13 -26.73
C LEU A 191 -5.93 -11.57 -27.34
N GLY A 192 -7.04 -10.86 -27.06
CA GLY A 192 -8.40 -11.27 -27.46
C GLY A 192 -8.86 -12.62 -26.89
N VAL A 193 -8.11 -13.19 -25.94
CA VAL A 193 -8.39 -14.48 -25.31
C VAL A 193 -8.84 -14.23 -23.88
N GLU A 194 -10.09 -14.55 -23.58
CA GLU A 194 -10.58 -14.63 -22.20
C GLU A 194 -9.97 -15.86 -21.52
N LEU A 195 -9.00 -15.63 -20.65
CA LEU A 195 -8.41 -16.71 -19.86
C LEU A 195 -9.40 -17.18 -18.80
N PRO A 196 -9.60 -18.50 -18.63
CA PRO A 196 -10.44 -19.03 -17.56
C PRO A 196 -10.00 -18.52 -16.18
N SER A 197 -10.96 -18.23 -15.30
CA SER A 197 -10.71 -17.77 -13.92
C SER A 197 -9.82 -18.71 -13.09
N VAL A 198 -9.80 -19.99 -13.47
CA VAL A 198 -8.89 -21.01 -12.91
C VAL A 198 -7.43 -20.63 -13.06
N ILE A 199 -7.05 -19.99 -14.17
CA ILE A 199 -5.66 -19.55 -14.41
C ILE A 199 -5.27 -18.48 -13.40
N GLY A 200 -6.15 -17.49 -13.16
CA GLY A 200 -5.93 -16.48 -12.12
C GLY A 200 -5.77 -17.11 -10.73
N LEU A 201 -6.60 -18.10 -10.41
CA LEU A 201 -6.49 -18.84 -9.15
C LEU A 201 -5.16 -19.59 -9.02
N LEU A 202 -4.69 -20.22 -10.10
CA LEU A 202 -3.40 -20.91 -10.14
C LEU A 202 -2.22 -19.94 -9.97
N VAL A 203 -2.29 -18.75 -10.59
CA VAL A 203 -1.27 -17.71 -10.42
C VAL A 203 -1.24 -17.21 -8.98
N ILE A 204 -2.39 -16.91 -8.37
CA ILE A 204 -2.48 -16.49 -6.97
C ILE A 204 -1.94 -17.59 -6.04
N ALA A 205 -2.29 -18.86 -6.30
CA ALA A 205 -1.75 -19.99 -5.54
C ALA A 205 -0.23 -20.11 -5.68
N ALA A 206 0.30 -19.96 -6.90
CA ALA A 206 1.73 -20.00 -7.16
C ALA A 206 2.48 -18.86 -6.46
N ILE A 207 1.96 -17.63 -6.49
CA ILE A 207 2.51 -16.48 -5.78
C ILE A 207 2.47 -16.72 -4.27
N SER A 208 1.35 -17.20 -3.75
CA SER A 208 1.17 -17.48 -2.31
C SER A 208 2.15 -18.54 -1.81
N VAL A 209 2.33 -19.63 -2.57
CA VAL A 209 3.30 -20.68 -2.27
C VAL A 209 4.72 -20.15 -2.36
N SER A 210 5.03 -19.31 -3.35
CA SER A 210 6.35 -18.71 -3.52
C SER A 210 6.69 -17.78 -2.35
N LEU A 211 5.76 -16.92 -1.94
CA LEU A 211 5.89 -16.08 -0.74
C LEU A 211 6.16 -16.92 0.50
N TYR A 212 5.39 -17.99 0.71
CA TYR A 212 5.58 -18.89 1.85
C TYR A 212 6.93 -19.59 1.83
N ARG A 213 7.42 -20.02 0.65
CA ARG A 213 8.73 -20.67 0.50
C ARG A 213 9.86 -19.69 0.78
N VAL A 214 9.83 -18.50 0.17
CA VAL A 214 10.87 -17.47 0.34
C VAL A 214 10.94 -16.98 1.78
N ALA A 215 9.79 -16.78 2.44
CA ALA A 215 9.73 -16.40 3.85
C ALA A 215 10.30 -17.47 4.81
N ARG A 216 10.55 -18.69 4.32
CA ARG A 216 11.13 -19.81 5.08
C ARG A 216 12.58 -20.11 4.71
N THR A 217 13.13 -19.48 3.68
CA THR A 217 14.51 -19.72 3.24
C THR A 217 15.49 -19.31 4.34
N ARG A 218 16.50 -20.16 4.56
CA ARG A 218 17.39 -20.17 5.73
C ARG A 218 18.80 -19.61 5.49
N GLU A 219 19.04 -18.98 4.34
CA GLU A 219 20.39 -18.48 4.03
C GLU A 219 20.88 -17.44 5.04
#